data_AF-A0AB39RKY5-F1
#
_entry.id   AF-A0AB39RKY5-F1
#
_cell.length_a   1.000
_cell.length_b   1.000
_cell.length_c   1.000
_cell.angle_alpha   90.00
_cell.angle_beta   90.00
_cell.angle_gamma   90.00
#
_symmetry.space_group_name_H-M   'P 1'
#
loop_
_entity.id
_entity.type
_entity.pdbx_description
1 polymer ?
#
loop_
_entity_poly.entity_id
_entity_poly.type
_entity_poly.pdbx_seq_one_letter_code
_entity_poly.pdbx_strand_id
1 'polypeptide(L)'
;MDGVPPGRAPLGDLAIRGPQEVYGAYAIVAWNASAAPGAQQCSDLLNSNPGQQQVDVQVGDMACFTTEGGRTGYLIVTGTPDPDHLTIEATVWSGA
;
A
#
# COMPACT_ATOMS: atom_id res chain seq x y z
N MET A 1 -14.97 -13.08 13.66
CA MET A 1 -14.63 -11.84 14.38
C MET A 1 -13.12 -11.80 14.40
N ASP A 2 -12.50 -10.75 13.87
CA ASP A 2 -11.15 -10.28 14.25
C ASP A 2 -10.81 -9.08 13.36
N GLY A 3 -11.40 -7.93 13.72
CA GLY A 3 -10.99 -6.65 13.18
C GLY A 3 -9.75 -6.19 13.93
N VAL A 4 -8.58 -6.70 13.53
CA VAL A 4 -7.30 -6.19 14.03
C VAL A 4 -7.22 -4.71 13.61
N PRO A 5 -7.00 -3.77 14.56
CA PRO A 5 -6.86 -2.37 14.22
C PRO A 5 -5.67 -2.17 13.28
N PRO A 6 -5.76 -1.29 12.27
CA PRO A 6 -4.64 -1.01 11.38
C PRO A 6 -3.42 -0.58 12.19
N GLY A 7 -2.38 -1.42 12.17
CA GLY A 7 -1.09 -1.13 12.77
C GLY A 7 -0.24 -0.30 11.82
N ARG A 8 0.54 0.65 12.35
CA ARG A 8 1.54 1.36 11.56
C ARG A 8 2.53 0.33 11.01
N ALA A 9 2.57 0.15 9.69
CA ALA A 9 3.57 -0.70 9.07
C ALA A 9 4.97 -0.14 9.44
N PRO A 10 5.93 -0.99 9.84
CA PRO A 10 7.31 -0.55 9.92
C PRO A 10 7.72 -0.07 8.53
N LEU A 11 8.31 1.13 8.45
CA LEU A 11 8.78 1.79 7.23
C LEU A 11 9.83 0.98 6.42
N GLY A 12 10.03 -0.32 6.72
CA GLY A 12 10.88 -1.22 5.95
C GLY A 12 10.20 -1.78 4.70
N ASP A 13 8.87 -1.90 4.69
CA ASP A 13 8.13 -2.49 3.57
C ASP A 13 7.81 -1.47 2.45
N LEU A 14 7.67 -0.19 2.81
CA LEU A 14 7.32 0.93 1.93
C LEU A 14 8.31 2.07 2.12
N ALA A 15 8.70 2.72 1.02
CA ALA A 15 9.58 3.88 1.00
C ALA A 15 9.08 4.94 0.00
N ILE A 16 9.55 6.17 0.15
CA ILE A 16 9.37 7.25 -0.84
C ILE A 16 10.69 7.35 -1.61
N ARG A 17 10.66 7.19 -2.94
CA ARG A 17 11.88 7.20 -3.80
C ARG A 17 11.92 8.33 -4.82
N GLY A 18 10.87 9.12 -4.91
CA GLY A 18 10.76 10.26 -5.80
C GLY A 18 9.56 11.13 -5.44
N PRO A 19 9.38 12.24 -6.18
CA PRO A 19 8.26 13.14 -5.94
C PRO A 19 6.95 12.40 -6.12
N GLN A 20 6.23 12.21 -5.00
CA GLN A 20 4.95 11.51 -4.98
C GLN A 20 5.02 10.05 -5.50
N GLU A 21 6.15 9.37 -5.30
CA GLU A 21 6.31 7.96 -5.66
C GLU A 21 6.41 7.10 -4.40
N VAL A 22 5.57 6.07 -4.30
CA VAL A 22 5.67 5.05 -3.25
C VAL A 22 6.33 3.81 -3.83
N TYR A 23 7.43 3.40 -3.21
CA TYR A 23 8.15 2.18 -3.50
C TYR A 23 7.78 1.09 -2.49
N GLY A 24 7.39 -0.09 -2.97
CA GLY A 24 7.19 -1.29 -2.17
C GLY A 24 8.30 -2.30 -2.42
N ALA A 25 9.03 -2.68 -1.36
CA ALA A 25 10.19 -3.56 -1.49
C ALA A 25 9.84 -4.95 -2.06
N TYR A 26 8.64 -5.45 -1.77
CA TYR A 26 8.19 -6.78 -2.19
C TYR A 26 7.21 -6.71 -3.36
N ALA A 27 6.14 -5.93 -3.23
CA ALA A 27 5.23 -5.62 -4.32
C ALA A 27 4.34 -4.42 -3.93
N ILE A 28 4.00 -3.59 -4.91
CA ILE A 28 2.99 -2.54 -4.79
C ILE A 28 2.28 -2.33 -6.13
N VAL A 29 0.98 -2.08 -6.10
CA VAL A 29 0.17 -1.85 -7.31
C VAL A 29 -0.96 -0.86 -7.00
N ALA A 30 -1.22 0.05 -7.94
CA ALA A 30 -2.26 1.07 -7.79
C ALA A 30 -3.65 0.43 -7.74
N TRP A 31 -4.48 0.88 -6.81
CA TRP A 31 -5.86 0.48 -6.66
C TRP A 31 -6.79 1.56 -7.24
N ASN A 32 -7.39 1.25 -8.39
CA ASN A 32 -8.13 2.24 -9.19
C ASN A 32 -9.64 2.34 -8.86
N ALA A 33 -10.13 1.62 -7.86
CA ALA A 33 -11.53 1.71 -7.45
C ALA A 33 -11.71 2.76 -6.34
N SER A 34 -12.89 3.39 -6.29
CA SER A 34 -13.19 4.46 -5.33
C SER A 34 -13.39 3.97 -3.89
N ALA A 35 -13.68 2.69 -3.70
CA ALA A 35 -13.84 2.07 -2.39
C ALA A 35 -12.55 1.34 -1.98
N ALA A 36 -12.26 1.34 -0.68
CA ALA A 36 -11.11 0.61 -0.13
C ALA A 36 -11.18 -0.88 -0.49
N PRO A 37 -10.06 -1.49 -0.91
CA PRO A 37 -10.02 -2.92 -1.24
C PRO A 37 -10.13 -3.77 0.02
N GLY A 38 -10.72 -4.97 -0.12
CA GLY A 38 -10.57 -6.05 0.84
C GLY A 38 -9.26 -6.83 0.64
N ALA A 39 -8.89 -7.64 1.64
CA ALA A 39 -7.67 -8.45 1.61
C ALA A 39 -7.53 -9.31 0.35
N GLN A 40 -8.60 -10.03 -0.02
CA GLN A 40 -8.58 -10.89 -1.21
C GLN A 40 -8.40 -10.08 -2.50
N GLN A 41 -9.08 -8.93 -2.63
CA GLN A 41 -8.99 -8.09 -3.82
C GLN A 41 -7.59 -7.54 -4.02
N CYS A 42 -6.91 -7.13 -2.93
CA CYS A 42 -5.52 -6.71 -3.02
C CYS A 42 -4.60 -7.87 -3.40
N SER A 43 -4.77 -9.06 -2.80
CA SER A 43 -3.97 -10.23 -3.13
C SER A 43 -4.13 -10.63 -4.61
N ASP A 44 -5.36 -10.63 -5.12
CA ASP A 44 -5.64 -10.95 -6.53
C ASP A 44 -4.99 -9.93 -7.47
N LEU A 45 -5.05 -8.64 -7.13
CA LEU A 45 -4.45 -7.57 -7.91
C LEU A 45 -2.92 -7.65 -7.92
N LEU A 46 -2.30 -7.90 -6.77
CA LEU A 46 -0.84 -8.08 -6.63
C LEU A 46 -0.36 -9.31 -7.41
N ASN A 47 -1.10 -10.43 -7.34
CA ASN A 47 -0.79 -11.64 -8.09
C ASN A 47 -0.93 -11.45 -9.61
N SER A 48 -1.82 -10.56 -10.05
CA SER A 48 -2.00 -10.21 -11.46
C SER A 48 -0.93 -9.25 -11.99
N ASN A 49 -0.18 -8.59 -11.10
CA ASN A 49 0.85 -7.61 -11.43
C ASN A 49 2.19 -7.94 -10.75
N PRO A 50 2.78 -9.13 -11.04
CA PRO A 50 3.99 -9.57 -10.37
C PRO A 50 5.16 -8.63 -10.69
N GLY A 51 5.93 -8.27 -9.66
CA GLY A 51 7.16 -7.49 -9.81
C GLY A 51 6.98 -5.98 -9.94
N GLN A 52 5.76 -5.45 -9.83
CA GLN A 52 5.60 -4.01 -9.64
C GLN A 52 6.08 -3.61 -8.24
N GLN A 53 7.00 -2.64 -8.19
CA GLN A 53 7.63 -2.17 -6.95
C GLN A 53 7.48 -0.67 -6.73
N GLN A 54 6.83 0.05 -7.64
CA GLN A 54 6.64 1.48 -7.52
C GLN A 54 5.30 1.90 -8.10
N VAL A 55 4.70 2.91 -7.49
CA VAL A 55 3.48 3.57 -7.95
C VAL A 55 3.61 5.08 -7.75
N ASP A 56 3.24 5.83 -8.78
CA ASP A 56 3.01 7.27 -8.66
C ASP A 56 1.67 7.49 -7.96
N VAL A 57 1.61 8.44 -7.04
CA VAL A 57 0.43 8.68 -6.21
C VAL A 57 0.08 10.15 -6.04
N GLN A 58 -1.19 10.41 -5.78
CA GLN A 58 -1.75 11.70 -5.41
C GLN A 58 -2.60 11.56 -4.14
N VAL A 59 -2.95 12.68 -3.51
CA VAL A 59 -3.86 12.64 -2.36
C VAL A 59 -5.20 12.03 -2.78
N GLY A 60 -5.63 11.00 -2.04
CA GLY A 60 -6.81 10.20 -2.34
C GLY A 60 -6.51 8.87 -3.03
N ASP A 61 -5.31 8.71 -3.60
CA ASP A 61 -4.94 7.47 -4.27
C ASP A 61 -4.72 6.35 -3.26
N MET A 62 -5.03 5.13 -3.71
CA MET A 62 -4.86 3.91 -2.95
C MET A 62 -3.92 2.96 -3.68
N ALA A 63 -3.19 2.15 -2.92
CA ALA A 63 -2.36 1.09 -3.47
C ALA A 63 -2.40 -0.16 -2.58
N CYS A 64 -2.36 -1.33 -3.22
CA CYS A 64 -2.18 -2.60 -2.54
C CYS A 64 -0.69 -2.91 -2.46
N PHE A 65 -0.23 -3.48 -1.35
CA PHE A 65 1.18 -3.84 -1.16
C PHE A 65 1.36 -5.15 -0.39
N THR A 66 2.55 -5.73 -0.55
CA THR A 66 2.99 -6.92 0.20
C THR A 66 4.13 -6.55 1.14
N THR A 67 4.12 -7.11 2.35
CA THR A 67 5.19 -6.96 3.36
C THR A 67 6.20 -8.10 3.28
N GLU A 68 7.34 -7.96 3.95
CA GLU A 68 8.40 -8.99 4.06
C GLU A 68 7.90 -10.36 4.52
N GLY A 69 6.85 -10.39 5.35
CA GLY A 69 6.23 -11.62 5.84
C GLY A 69 5.16 -12.21 4.92
N GLY A 70 5.04 -11.75 3.68
CA GLY A 70 3.98 -12.19 2.75
C GLY A 70 2.58 -11.72 3.14
N ARG A 71 2.45 -10.82 4.12
CA ARG A 71 1.17 -10.22 4.48
C ARG A 71 0.79 -9.17 3.45
N THR A 72 -0.49 -9.12 3.13
CA THR A 72 -1.07 -8.14 2.22
C THR A 72 -1.61 -6.94 3.01
N GLY A 73 -1.50 -5.75 2.43
CA GLY A 73 -2.12 -4.54 2.94
C GLY A 73 -2.55 -3.61 1.82
N TYR A 74 -3.21 -2.53 2.21
CA TYR A 74 -3.43 -1.39 1.33
C TYR A 74 -3.08 -0.10 2.06
N LEU A 75 -2.70 0.91 1.28
CA LEU A 75 -2.48 2.27 1.75
C LEU A 75 -3.42 3.23 1.05
N ILE A 76 -3.67 4.37 1.70
CA ILE A 76 -4.29 5.55 1.11
C ILE A 76 -3.38 6.76 1.37
N VAL A 77 -3.16 7.58 0.35
CA VAL A 77 -2.42 8.83 0.49
C VAL A 77 -3.36 9.90 1.02
N THR A 78 -3.09 10.40 2.21
CA THR A 78 -3.92 11.41 2.89
C THR A 78 -3.33 12.82 2.81
N GLY A 79 -2.06 12.95 2.42
CA GLY A 79 -1.43 14.25 2.25
C GLY A 79 -0.10 14.20 1.51
N THR A 80 0.26 15.30 0.87
CA THR A 80 1.53 15.53 0.17
C THR A 80 2.11 16.87 0.67
N PRO A 81 2.65 16.93 1.90
CA PRO A 81 3.14 18.19 2.48
C PRO A 81 4.21 18.89 1.64
N ASP A 82 5.05 18.12 0.94
CA ASP A 82 6.04 18.59 -0.02
C ASP A 82 6.43 17.43 -0.97
N PRO A 83 7.22 17.65 -2.03
CA PRO A 83 7.51 16.62 -3.03
C PRO A 83 8.14 15.35 -2.45
N ASP A 84 8.97 15.47 -1.42
CA ASP A 84 9.75 14.35 -0.86
C ASP A 84 9.05 13.67 0.32
N HIS A 85 7.90 14.20 0.76
CA HIS A 85 7.16 13.69 1.92
C HIS A 85 5.70 13.39 1.58
N LEU A 86 5.26 12.19 1.95
CA LEU A 86 3.88 11.73 1.81
C LEU A 86 3.33 11.35 3.18
N THR A 87 2.07 11.71 3.39
CA THR A 87 1.27 11.20 4.51
C THR A 87 0.40 10.08 3.99
N ILE A 88 0.53 8.89 4.57
CA ILE A 88 -0.25 7.72 4.21
C ILE A 88 -0.92 7.11 5.45
N GLU A 89 -2.10 6.56 5.26
CA GLU A 89 -2.70 5.61 6.18
C GLU A 89 -2.62 4.22 5.56
N ALA A 90 -2.22 3.22 6.36
CA ALA A 90 -2.05 1.86 5.87
C ALA A 90 -2.82 0.87 6.75
N THR A 91 -3.47 -0.09 6.11
CA THR A 91 -4.09 -1.24 6.75
C THR A 91 -3.36 -2.50 6.29
N VAL A 92 -2.84 -3.28 7.23
CA VAL A 92 -2.23 -4.58 6.96
C VAL A 92 -3.12 -5.65 7.57
N TRP A 93 -3.52 -6.63 6.76
CA TRP A 93 -4.27 -7.77 7.24
C TRP A 93 -3.31 -8.83 7.79
N SER A 94 -3.67 -9.45 8.91
CA SER A 94 -2.97 -10.64 9.40
C SER A 94 -3.13 -11.74 8.36
N GLY A 95 -2.03 -12.37 7.94
CA GLY A 95 -2.11 -13.60 7.15
C GLY A 95 -2.92 -14.66 7.91
N ALA A 96 -3.66 -15.48 7.17
CA ALA A 96 -4.42 -16.60 7.72
C ALA A 96 -3.53 -17.59 8.47
#